data_AF-A0AAN5YSK8-F1
#
_entry.id   AF-A0AAN5YSK8-F1
#
_cell.length_a   1.000
_cell.length_b   1.000
_cell.length_c   1.000
_cell.angle_alpha   90.00
_cell.angle_beta   90.00
_cell.angle_gamma   90.00
#
_symmetry.space_group_name_H-M   'P 1'
#
loop_
_entity.id
_entity.type
_entity.pdbx_description
1 polymer ?
#
loop_
_entity_poly.entity_id
_entity_poly.type
_entity_poly.pdbx_seq_one_letter_code
_entity_poly.pdbx_strand_id
1 'polypeptide(L)'
;MNPEVNRASDPDPNGDVVLVVSPPKQPRAYAPSRVYSDGEAGLVRYRASSKHLSLASQYFEKRLKKEWGEGEELQKIGSVAMLLPNTDPEAFSILLDLMHCRTQEVPTVVTFDELVELAVQVNYFKCHGALGLYPARWIEHLKAKRPNAYCDEIIKWIFVSGVFNDCELYASVTCLAIRQSKDIINTLDLPIPLSVTGTLMKQMKAHGLPWPRENLDYKGLAPESVAKKILEFEKPSSKVTCKASLLGRDSIKMSGTCYEIDPSGDIVLVLSAQRRASPKTSPAEGTTQARPVESTSPTSTNADTDTPIQKDAEETPPNSEETALSAVETPRTQFKVSSKHLTLASNYFNKHLKKRISATSTADPPEKVHILDCYPEALLIVMNIIHNKGQQIPKEVDATMLQKVAAVVRYLDCLEACTFFFRVWIQRLVNEDKIVFDTWDNCLKWVYISWASNRYSLFTSSTSAAMSWRCSSSTYPADLNLPERIKGIVVTVLPHPLLAPAIFGSRSNTFYGHRC
;
A
#
# COMPACT_ATOMS: atom_id res chain seq x y z
N MET A 1 16.44 2.44 40.59
CA MET A 1 15.13 2.86 40.05
C MET A 1 15.38 3.85 38.95
N ASN A 2 14.82 3.66 37.75
CA ASN A 2 14.82 4.67 36.69
C ASN A 2 13.37 4.79 36.17
N PRO A 3 12.55 5.70 36.74
CA PRO A 3 11.12 5.74 36.49
C PRO A 3 10.79 6.61 35.27
N GLU A 4 11.17 6.16 34.08
CA GLU A 4 10.62 6.59 32.78
C GLU A 4 11.31 5.82 31.64
N VAL A 5 10.74 4.66 31.28
CA VAL A 5 11.02 4.03 29.97
C VAL A 5 9.75 4.11 29.13
N ASN A 6 9.72 5.16 28.30
CA ASN A 6 8.92 5.33 27.09
C ASN A 6 7.39 5.11 27.17
N ARG A 7 6.66 6.23 27.30
CA ARG A 7 5.29 6.38 26.73
C ARG A 7 5.27 6.43 25.19
N ALA A 8 6.39 6.14 24.52
CA ALA A 8 6.61 6.38 23.09
C ALA A 8 6.36 5.14 22.19
N SER A 9 6.05 3.97 22.77
CA SER A 9 5.97 2.70 22.04
C SER A 9 4.57 2.25 21.62
N ASP A 10 3.50 2.93 22.04
CA ASP A 10 2.11 2.50 21.75
C ASP A 10 1.76 2.66 20.25
N PRO A 11 1.38 1.58 19.53
CA PRO A 11 0.89 1.64 18.14
C PRO A 11 -0.33 2.54 17.91
N ASP A 12 -1.27 2.51 18.86
CA ASP A 12 -2.46 3.35 18.88
C ASP A 12 -2.70 3.82 20.33
N PRO A 13 -2.30 5.05 20.69
CA PRO A 13 -2.55 5.63 22.01
C PRO A 13 -4.03 5.75 22.39
N ASN A 14 -4.95 5.64 21.43
CA ASN A 14 -6.41 5.60 21.64
C ASN A 14 -6.99 4.19 21.45
N GLY A 15 -6.13 3.17 21.37
CA GLY A 15 -6.50 1.78 21.15
C GLY A 15 -7.44 1.21 22.23
N ASP A 16 -8.23 0.24 21.82
CA ASP A 16 -9.19 -0.51 22.64
C ASP A 16 -8.63 -1.89 23.07
N VAL A 17 -7.40 -2.23 22.68
CA VAL A 17 -6.70 -3.46 23.12
C VAL A 17 -5.39 -3.12 23.81
N VAL A 18 -5.19 -3.64 25.02
CA VAL A 18 -3.90 -3.61 25.73
C VAL A 18 -3.24 -4.97 25.60
N LEU A 19 -2.18 -5.04 24.80
CA LEU A 19 -1.39 -6.25 24.59
C LEU A 19 -0.27 -6.30 25.63
N VAL A 20 -0.27 -7.35 26.44
CA VAL A 20 0.70 -7.62 27.50
C VAL A 20 1.62 -8.73 27.00
N VAL A 21 2.83 -8.37 26.56
CA VAL A 21 3.77 -9.25 25.87
C VAL A 21 4.84 -9.74 26.85
N SER A 22 4.88 -11.05 27.07
CA SER A 22 5.91 -11.69 27.88
C SER A 22 6.93 -12.37 26.96
N PRO A 23 8.24 -12.05 27.07
CA PRO A 23 9.28 -12.70 26.30
C PRO A 23 9.42 -14.19 26.64
N PRO A 24 10.10 -14.98 25.79
CA PRO A 24 10.56 -16.32 26.11
C PRO A 24 11.50 -16.33 27.33
N LYS A 25 11.36 -17.34 28.21
CA LYS A 25 12.20 -17.49 29.41
C LYS A 25 13.66 -17.90 29.13
N GLN A 26 13.96 -18.34 27.91
CA GLN A 26 15.30 -18.75 27.48
C GLN A 26 15.52 -18.29 26.03
N PRO A 27 16.77 -17.99 25.63
CA PRO A 27 17.11 -17.76 24.23
C PRO A 27 16.67 -18.94 23.37
N ARG A 28 16.11 -18.65 22.20
CA ARG A 28 15.61 -19.70 21.30
C ARG A 28 16.77 -20.30 20.51
N ALA A 29 16.76 -21.61 20.27
CA ALA A 29 17.82 -22.30 19.52
C ALA A 29 18.09 -21.67 18.13
N TYR A 30 17.04 -21.19 17.46
CA TYR A 30 17.15 -20.51 16.16
C TYR A 30 17.54 -19.03 16.22
N ALA A 31 17.57 -18.38 17.41
CA ALA A 31 17.90 -16.97 17.57
C ALA A 31 18.70 -16.73 18.89
N PRO A 32 19.90 -17.33 19.02
CA PRO A 32 20.67 -17.28 20.27
C PRO A 32 21.22 -15.89 20.61
N SER A 33 21.21 -14.96 19.65
CA SER A 33 21.59 -13.55 19.87
C SER A 33 20.54 -12.75 20.64
N ARG A 34 19.29 -13.22 20.73
CA ARG A 34 18.21 -12.56 21.47
C ARG A 34 18.29 -12.92 22.95
N VAL A 35 18.41 -11.90 23.79
CA VAL A 35 18.48 -12.03 25.25
C VAL A 35 17.31 -11.27 25.87
N TYR A 36 16.64 -11.89 26.85
CA TYR A 36 15.43 -11.35 27.47
C TYR A 36 15.67 -11.04 28.95
N SER A 37 15.00 -10.00 29.46
CA SER A 37 14.95 -9.71 30.90
C SER A 37 13.95 -10.67 31.57
N ASP A 38 14.32 -11.21 32.75
CA ASP A 38 13.48 -12.14 33.50
C ASP A 38 12.42 -11.42 34.36
N GLY A 39 11.34 -12.14 34.68
CA GLY A 39 10.23 -11.68 35.51
C GLY A 39 9.42 -10.52 34.92
N GLU A 40 8.72 -9.78 35.78
CA GLU A 40 7.91 -8.59 35.40
C GLU A 40 8.75 -7.50 34.69
N ALA A 41 10.07 -7.47 34.89
CA ALA A 41 10.95 -6.52 34.21
C ALA A 41 11.08 -6.76 32.69
N GLY A 42 10.75 -7.97 32.21
CA GLY A 42 10.68 -8.29 30.78
C GLY A 42 9.31 -8.00 30.15
N LEU A 43 8.29 -7.64 30.92
CA LEU A 43 6.92 -7.51 30.45
C LEU A 43 6.71 -6.19 29.70
N VAL A 44 6.43 -6.25 28.40
CA VAL A 44 6.17 -5.05 27.59
C VAL A 44 4.66 -4.89 27.34
N ARG A 45 4.16 -3.66 27.44
CA ARG A 45 2.75 -3.34 27.19
C ARG A 45 2.64 -2.46 25.96
N TYR A 46 1.68 -2.79 25.08
CA TYR A 46 1.37 -2.01 23.88
C TYR A 46 -0.13 -1.72 23.83
N ARG A 47 -0.50 -0.50 23.48
CA ARG A 47 -1.88 -0.13 23.18
C ARG A 47 -2.13 -0.14 21.67
N ALA A 48 -3.12 -0.90 21.24
CA ALA A 48 -3.41 -1.17 19.83
C ALA A 48 -4.93 -1.12 19.56
N SER A 49 -5.33 -0.96 18.31
CA SER A 49 -6.74 -0.99 17.91
C SER A 49 -7.16 -2.37 17.40
N SER A 50 -8.23 -2.89 17.98
CA SER A 50 -8.94 -4.12 17.62
C SER A 50 -9.19 -4.23 16.11
N LYS A 51 -9.66 -3.16 15.46
CA LYS A 51 -9.88 -3.14 14.00
C LYS A 51 -8.58 -3.33 13.21
N HIS A 52 -7.48 -2.71 13.63
CA HIS A 52 -6.16 -2.87 12.98
C HIS A 52 -5.65 -4.31 13.13
N LEU A 53 -5.68 -4.83 14.36
CA LEU A 53 -5.28 -6.20 14.68
C LEU A 53 -6.12 -7.23 13.91
N SER A 54 -7.46 -7.12 13.96
CA SER A 54 -8.37 -8.07 13.28
C SER A 54 -8.29 -8.01 11.76
N LEU A 55 -8.08 -6.84 11.14
CA LEU A 55 -7.98 -6.76 9.67
C LEU A 55 -6.66 -7.35 9.13
N ALA A 56 -5.61 -7.31 9.95
CA ALA A 56 -4.25 -7.70 9.59
C ALA A 56 -3.83 -9.11 10.04
N SER A 57 -4.51 -9.70 11.02
CA SER A 57 -4.14 -10.98 11.64
C SER A 57 -5.35 -11.88 11.89
N GLN A 58 -5.33 -13.09 11.31
CA GLN A 58 -6.39 -14.09 11.55
C GLN A 58 -6.44 -14.58 13.01
N TYR A 59 -5.34 -14.44 13.76
CA TYR A 59 -5.30 -14.77 15.20
C TYR A 59 -6.15 -13.77 15.99
N PHE A 60 -5.91 -12.47 15.81
CA PHE A 60 -6.69 -11.43 16.48
C PHE A 60 -8.12 -11.33 15.93
N GLU A 61 -8.34 -11.53 14.63
CA GLU A 61 -9.67 -11.63 14.01
C GLU A 61 -10.55 -12.68 14.67
N LYS A 62 -9.97 -13.83 15.07
CA LYS A 62 -10.71 -14.88 15.78
C LYS A 62 -10.90 -14.54 17.25
N ARG A 63 -9.83 -14.19 17.96
CA ARG A 63 -9.85 -14.00 19.42
C ARG A 63 -10.61 -12.76 19.88
N LEU A 64 -10.78 -11.75 19.01
CA LEU A 64 -11.58 -10.54 19.28
C LEU A 64 -13.04 -10.64 18.82
N LYS A 65 -13.51 -11.80 18.33
CA LYS A 65 -14.95 -12.04 18.11
C LYS A 65 -15.64 -12.34 19.43
N LYS A 66 -16.89 -11.90 19.57
CA LYS A 66 -17.80 -12.10 20.71
C LYS A 66 -17.99 -13.55 21.20
N GLU A 67 -17.54 -14.53 20.40
CA GLU A 67 -17.56 -15.96 20.71
C GLU A 67 -16.44 -16.36 21.69
N TRP A 68 -15.47 -15.46 21.92
CA TRP A 68 -14.35 -15.61 22.83
C TRP A 68 -14.44 -14.56 23.94
N GLY A 69 -13.92 -14.88 25.13
CA GLY A 69 -14.01 -14.01 26.31
C GLY A 69 -13.42 -12.62 26.06
N GLU A 70 -12.31 -12.51 25.32
CA GLU A 70 -11.69 -11.22 25.00
C GLU A 70 -12.56 -10.37 24.06
N GLY A 71 -13.25 -10.99 23.11
CA GLY A 71 -14.19 -10.30 22.23
C GLY A 71 -15.50 -9.92 22.93
N GLU A 72 -15.96 -10.74 23.88
CA GLU A 72 -17.11 -10.41 24.74
C GLU A 72 -16.79 -9.23 25.68
N GLU A 73 -15.60 -9.24 26.31
CA GLU A 73 -15.11 -8.14 27.14
C GLU A 73 -14.99 -6.84 26.33
N LEU A 74 -14.36 -6.89 25.16
CA LEU A 74 -14.23 -5.75 24.25
C LEU A 74 -15.60 -5.16 23.87
N GLN A 75 -16.63 -5.99 23.63
CA GLN A 75 -17.98 -5.50 23.32
C GLN A 75 -18.72 -4.90 24.52
N LYS A 76 -18.51 -5.43 25.73
CA LYS A 76 -19.19 -4.96 26.95
C LYS A 76 -18.53 -3.73 27.57
N ILE A 77 -17.20 -3.71 27.62
CA ILE A 77 -16.40 -2.70 28.32
C ILE A 77 -15.87 -1.63 27.35
N GLY A 78 -15.78 -1.94 26.05
CA GLY A 78 -15.17 -1.08 25.04
C GLY A 78 -13.64 -1.13 25.02
N SER A 79 -13.03 -1.96 25.87
CA SER A 79 -11.60 -2.30 25.83
C SER A 79 -11.32 -3.67 26.44
N VAL A 80 -10.18 -4.27 26.10
CA VAL A 80 -9.75 -5.58 26.63
C VAL A 80 -8.23 -5.66 26.83
N ALA A 81 -7.78 -6.42 27.82
CA ALA A 81 -6.36 -6.76 28.02
C ALA A 81 -6.05 -8.20 27.58
N MET A 82 -4.98 -8.41 26.81
CA MET A 82 -4.60 -9.73 26.29
C MET A 82 -3.15 -10.10 26.65
N LEU A 83 -2.95 -11.23 27.30
CA LEU A 83 -1.62 -11.80 27.53
C LEU A 83 -1.13 -12.56 26.30
N LEU A 84 0.07 -12.21 25.83
CA LEU A 84 0.81 -12.86 24.74
C LEU A 84 2.13 -13.44 25.31
N PRO A 85 2.12 -14.68 25.81
CA PRO A 85 3.31 -15.33 26.36
C PRO A 85 4.28 -15.79 25.24
N ASN A 86 5.55 -15.99 25.59
CA ASN A 86 6.61 -16.49 24.72
C ASN A 86 6.73 -15.74 23.38
N THR A 87 6.58 -14.42 23.42
CA THR A 87 6.56 -13.52 22.25
C THR A 87 7.71 -12.51 22.37
N ASP A 88 8.61 -12.45 21.38
CA ASP A 88 9.73 -11.50 21.36
C ASP A 88 9.19 -10.06 21.16
N PRO A 89 9.38 -9.13 22.12
CA PRO A 89 8.74 -7.81 22.06
C PRO A 89 9.22 -6.95 20.90
N GLU A 90 10.50 -7.04 20.53
CA GLU A 90 11.10 -6.21 19.48
C GLU A 90 10.52 -6.56 18.10
N ALA A 91 10.49 -7.85 17.75
CA ALA A 91 9.83 -8.33 16.54
C ALA A 91 8.31 -8.09 16.57
N PHE A 92 7.67 -8.22 17.74
CA PHE A 92 6.24 -7.94 17.86
C PHE A 92 5.91 -6.46 17.65
N SER A 93 6.77 -5.54 18.14
CA SER A 93 6.63 -4.10 17.88
C SER A 93 6.63 -3.81 16.39
N ILE A 94 7.58 -4.38 15.63
CA ILE A 94 7.66 -4.25 14.17
C ILE A 94 6.37 -4.73 13.49
N LEU A 95 5.79 -5.85 13.97
CA LEU A 95 4.50 -6.33 13.46
C LEU A 95 3.36 -5.37 13.79
N LEU A 96 3.32 -4.79 14.99
CA LEU A 96 2.32 -3.81 15.36
C LEU A 96 2.43 -2.53 14.54
N ASP A 97 3.64 -2.04 14.27
CA ASP A 97 3.90 -0.88 13.40
C ASP A 97 3.35 -1.11 12.00
N LEU A 98 3.59 -2.29 11.43
CA LEU A 98 3.00 -2.70 10.15
C LEU A 98 1.47 -2.76 10.23
N MET A 99 0.90 -3.42 11.24
CA MET A 99 -0.57 -3.50 11.42
C MET A 99 -1.24 -2.13 11.59
N HIS A 100 -0.51 -1.11 12.03
CA HIS A 100 -0.97 0.27 12.22
C HIS A 100 -0.44 1.24 11.14
N CYS A 101 0.13 0.72 10.04
CA CYS A 101 0.68 1.49 8.93
C CYS A 101 1.76 2.54 9.31
N ARG A 102 2.44 2.37 10.45
CA ARG A 102 3.56 3.21 10.91
C ARG A 102 4.86 2.87 10.17
N THR A 103 4.83 2.91 8.84
CA THR A 103 5.90 2.39 7.97
C THR A 103 7.25 3.11 8.08
N GLN A 104 7.32 4.23 8.80
CA GLN A 104 8.57 4.93 9.16
C GLN A 104 9.32 4.26 10.31
N GLU A 105 8.59 3.71 11.29
CA GLU A 105 9.17 3.01 12.46
C GLU A 105 9.69 1.61 12.08
N VAL A 106 9.20 1.05 10.97
CA VAL A 106 9.56 -0.29 10.51
C VAL A 106 10.99 -0.31 9.95
N PRO A 107 11.90 -1.12 10.51
CA PRO A 107 13.30 -1.13 10.11
C PRO A 107 13.47 -1.59 8.65
N THR A 108 14.37 -0.93 7.94
CA THR A 108 14.53 -1.14 6.49
C THR A 108 15.62 -2.14 6.11
N VAL A 109 16.40 -2.54 7.11
CA VAL A 109 17.37 -3.63 7.13
C VAL A 109 17.19 -4.30 8.50
N VAL A 110 17.28 -5.63 8.54
CA VAL A 110 17.26 -6.44 9.76
C VAL A 110 18.41 -7.43 9.72
N THR A 111 18.85 -7.90 10.88
CA THR A 111 19.73 -9.07 11.03
C THR A 111 18.98 -10.36 10.64
N PHE A 112 19.72 -11.45 10.47
CA PHE A 112 19.11 -12.72 10.11
C PHE A 112 18.28 -13.32 11.26
N ASP A 113 18.74 -13.23 12.51
CA ASP A 113 17.97 -13.70 13.68
C ASP A 113 16.70 -12.86 13.90
N GLU A 114 16.71 -11.54 13.61
CA GLU A 114 15.49 -10.72 13.57
C GLU A 114 14.51 -11.19 12.49
N LEU A 115 14.98 -11.45 11.26
CA LEU A 115 14.13 -11.94 10.16
C LEU A 115 13.49 -13.30 10.49
N VAL A 116 14.21 -14.18 11.19
CA VAL A 116 13.73 -15.51 11.60
C VAL A 116 12.69 -15.40 12.72
N GLU A 117 12.91 -14.58 13.75
CA GLU A 117 11.92 -14.35 14.80
C GLU A 117 10.65 -13.66 14.25
N LEU A 118 10.81 -12.68 13.34
CA LEU A 118 9.71 -12.11 12.57
C LEU A 118 8.93 -13.19 11.82
N ALA A 119 9.61 -14.10 11.11
CA ALA A 119 8.95 -15.21 10.42
C ALA A 119 8.18 -16.14 11.39
N VAL A 120 8.71 -16.42 12.58
CA VAL A 120 8.01 -17.25 13.58
C VAL A 120 6.74 -16.55 14.06
N GLN A 121 6.81 -15.26 14.41
CA GLN A 121 5.64 -14.52 14.86
C GLN A 121 4.61 -14.30 13.76
N VAL A 122 5.04 -14.04 12.52
CA VAL A 122 4.13 -13.94 11.36
C VAL A 122 3.39 -15.24 11.11
N ASN A 123 4.07 -16.38 11.23
CA ASN A 123 3.46 -17.70 11.14
C ASN A 123 2.51 -17.97 12.33
N TYR A 124 2.83 -17.51 13.54
CA TYR A 124 1.98 -17.69 14.72
C TYR A 124 0.71 -16.81 14.66
N PHE A 125 0.87 -15.49 14.50
CA PHE A 125 -0.23 -14.53 14.42
C PHE A 125 -0.96 -14.51 13.07
N LYS A 126 -0.48 -15.27 12.07
CA LYS A 126 -1.08 -15.39 10.72
C LYS A 126 -1.30 -14.03 10.05
N CYS A 127 -0.29 -13.17 10.09
CA CYS A 127 -0.36 -11.78 9.63
C CYS A 127 0.46 -11.45 8.37
N HIS A 128 0.80 -12.45 7.55
CA HIS A 128 1.60 -12.32 6.33
C HIS A 128 1.21 -11.14 5.41
N GLY A 129 -0.09 -10.83 5.31
CA GLY A 129 -0.59 -9.73 4.51
C GLY A 129 -0.10 -8.35 4.95
N ALA A 130 0.11 -8.14 6.26
CA ALA A 130 0.53 -6.85 6.80
C ALA A 130 1.96 -6.46 6.42
N LEU A 131 2.80 -7.43 6.04
CA LEU A 131 4.21 -7.20 5.76
C LEU A 131 4.47 -6.63 4.35
N GLY A 132 3.50 -6.65 3.44
CA GLY A 132 3.64 -6.04 2.12
C GLY A 132 4.91 -6.47 1.37
N LEU A 133 5.75 -5.50 1.02
CA LEU A 133 7.01 -5.73 0.31
C LEU A 133 8.25 -5.81 1.24
N TYR A 134 8.08 -5.68 2.57
CA TYR A 134 9.19 -5.74 3.53
C TYR A 134 9.97 -7.07 3.52
N PRO A 135 9.35 -8.26 3.48
CA PRO A 135 10.08 -9.53 3.52
C PRO A 135 11.02 -9.67 2.32
N ALA A 136 10.55 -9.34 1.12
CA ALA A 136 11.37 -9.37 -0.09
C ALA A 136 12.60 -8.46 0.04
N ARG A 137 12.43 -7.26 0.63
CA ARG A 137 13.52 -6.30 0.83
C ARG A 137 14.53 -6.73 1.92
N TRP A 138 14.05 -7.29 3.03
CA TRP A 138 14.92 -7.83 4.08
C TRP A 138 15.70 -9.05 3.58
N ILE A 139 15.03 -9.97 2.88
CA ILE A 139 15.63 -11.14 2.25
C ILE A 139 16.70 -10.73 1.23
N GLU A 140 16.43 -9.75 0.36
CA GLU A 140 17.37 -9.24 -0.65
C GLU A 140 18.70 -8.80 -0.02
N HIS A 141 18.66 -8.05 1.09
CA HIS A 141 19.86 -7.58 1.79
C HIS A 141 20.69 -8.73 2.42
N LEU A 142 20.02 -9.79 2.86
CA LEU A 142 20.66 -10.93 3.54
C LEU A 142 21.06 -12.07 2.59
N LYS A 143 20.46 -12.17 1.39
CA LYS A 143 20.74 -13.21 0.37
C LYS A 143 22.23 -13.33 0.03
N ALA A 144 22.97 -12.22 0.01
CA ALA A 144 24.41 -12.20 -0.29
C ALA A 144 25.30 -12.83 0.80
N LYS A 145 24.81 -12.93 2.04
CA LYS A 145 25.53 -13.52 3.18
C LYS A 145 25.14 -14.98 3.46
N ARG A 146 24.13 -15.50 2.74
CA ARG A 146 23.62 -16.86 2.92
C ARG A 146 24.72 -17.91 2.68
N PRO A 147 24.94 -18.88 3.58
CA PRO A 147 25.89 -19.97 3.37
C PRO A 147 25.63 -20.76 2.08
N ASN A 148 26.70 -21.23 1.46
CA ASN A 148 26.68 -22.17 0.32
C ASN A 148 26.87 -23.64 0.75
N ALA A 149 27.08 -23.86 2.05
CA ALA A 149 27.20 -25.16 2.69
C ALA A 149 26.03 -25.39 3.66
N TYR A 150 25.62 -26.65 3.83
CA TYR A 150 24.59 -27.01 4.79
C TYR A 150 25.04 -26.80 6.23
N CYS A 151 24.22 -26.07 6.98
CA CYS A 151 24.37 -25.75 8.40
C CYS A 151 23.02 -25.28 8.96
N ASP A 152 22.95 -25.01 10.25
CA ASP A 152 21.74 -24.54 10.96
C ASP A 152 21.09 -23.30 10.31
N GLU A 153 21.88 -22.38 9.76
CA GLU A 153 21.34 -21.24 9.01
C GLU A 153 20.53 -21.64 7.78
N ILE A 154 20.86 -22.75 7.11
CA ILE A 154 20.07 -23.23 5.96
C ILE A 154 18.69 -23.68 6.41
N ILE A 155 18.53 -24.19 7.64
CA ILE A 155 17.23 -24.52 8.22
C ILE A 155 16.43 -23.26 8.55
N LYS A 156 17.08 -22.25 9.15
CA LYS A 156 16.49 -20.91 9.32
C LYS A 156 16.02 -20.34 7.98
N TRP A 157 16.82 -20.47 6.92
CA TRP A 157 16.47 -19.99 5.57
C TRP A 157 15.32 -20.79 4.92
N ILE A 158 15.25 -22.11 5.11
CA ILE A 158 14.11 -22.94 4.66
C ILE A 158 12.83 -22.42 5.30
N PHE A 159 12.84 -22.16 6.61
CA PHE A 159 11.69 -21.63 7.33
C PHE A 159 11.28 -20.23 6.85
N VAL A 160 12.24 -19.28 6.80
CA VAL A 160 12.02 -17.90 6.35
C VAL A 160 11.44 -17.85 4.92
N SER A 161 12.00 -18.62 4.00
CA SER A 161 11.55 -18.62 2.59
C SER A 161 10.21 -19.31 2.39
N GLY A 162 9.85 -20.30 3.22
CA GLY A 162 8.51 -20.89 3.25
C GLY A 162 7.47 -19.90 3.79
N VAL A 163 7.71 -19.32 4.97
CA VAL A 163 6.79 -18.34 5.59
C VAL A 163 6.53 -17.14 4.68
N PHE A 164 7.56 -16.61 4.02
CA PHE A 164 7.42 -15.44 3.14
C PHE A 164 7.16 -15.78 1.67
N ASN A 165 6.97 -17.07 1.33
CA ASN A 165 6.65 -17.55 -0.02
C ASN A 165 7.65 -17.06 -1.11
N ASP A 166 8.94 -17.08 -0.79
CA ASP A 166 10.03 -16.86 -1.76
C ASP A 166 10.40 -18.20 -2.40
N CYS A 167 9.64 -18.60 -3.42
CA CYS A 167 9.76 -19.90 -4.08
C CYS A 167 11.18 -20.19 -4.61
N GLU A 168 11.87 -19.18 -5.14
CA GLU A 168 13.23 -19.33 -5.70
C GLU A 168 14.24 -19.60 -4.59
N LEU A 169 14.19 -18.80 -3.52
CA LEU A 169 15.03 -19.00 -2.35
C LEU A 169 14.74 -20.36 -1.72
N TYR A 170 13.46 -20.69 -1.51
CA TYR A 170 13.01 -21.94 -0.90
C TYR A 170 13.50 -23.17 -1.69
N ALA A 171 13.34 -23.17 -3.02
CA ALA A 171 13.85 -24.23 -3.89
C ALA A 171 15.38 -24.33 -3.81
N SER A 172 16.09 -23.20 -3.73
CA SER A 172 17.55 -23.15 -3.61
C SER A 172 18.04 -23.75 -2.27
N VAL A 173 17.43 -23.38 -1.13
CA VAL A 173 17.89 -23.85 0.19
C VAL A 173 17.44 -25.27 0.52
N THR A 174 16.25 -25.69 0.05
CA THR A 174 15.81 -27.08 0.18
C THR A 174 16.66 -28.01 -0.68
N CYS A 175 17.02 -27.61 -1.90
CA CYS A 175 17.98 -28.35 -2.74
C CYS A 175 19.36 -28.47 -2.09
N LEU A 176 19.87 -27.39 -1.48
CA LEU A 176 21.14 -27.42 -0.73
C LEU A 176 21.08 -28.41 0.44
N ALA A 177 20.02 -28.37 1.24
CA ALA A 177 19.82 -29.30 2.36
C ALA A 177 19.70 -30.77 1.91
N ILE A 178 18.95 -31.04 0.84
CA ILE A 178 18.86 -32.40 0.27
C ILE A 178 20.24 -32.90 -0.17
N ARG A 179 21.05 -32.05 -0.82
CA ARG A 179 22.35 -32.45 -1.38
C ARG A 179 23.46 -32.63 -0.35
N GLN A 180 23.38 -31.98 0.81
CA GLN A 180 24.52 -31.87 1.75
C GLN A 180 24.22 -32.25 3.20
N SER A 181 22.95 -32.42 3.62
CA SER A 181 22.68 -32.93 4.96
C SER A 181 23.21 -34.35 5.11
N LYS A 182 23.99 -34.58 6.17
CA LYS A 182 24.58 -35.90 6.51
C LYS A 182 23.75 -36.67 7.55
N ASP A 183 22.76 -36.02 8.16
CA ASP A 183 21.99 -36.53 9.31
C ASP A 183 20.52 -36.03 9.26
N ILE A 184 19.76 -36.32 10.33
CA ILE A 184 18.41 -35.82 10.59
C ILE A 184 18.47 -34.28 10.59
N ILE A 185 17.55 -33.67 9.84
CA ILE A 185 17.39 -32.21 9.83
C ILE A 185 16.89 -31.76 11.21
N ASN A 186 17.80 -31.18 12.00
CA ASN A 186 17.45 -30.47 13.23
C ASN A 186 16.65 -29.21 12.87
N THR A 187 15.41 -29.08 13.36
CA THR A 187 14.56 -27.92 13.07
C THR A 187 14.87 -26.70 13.94
N LEU A 188 15.78 -26.80 14.91
CA LEU A 188 16.14 -25.70 15.84
C LEU A 188 14.92 -25.15 16.61
N ASP A 189 13.95 -26.01 16.92
CA ASP A 189 12.63 -25.66 17.47
C ASP A 189 11.78 -24.69 16.62
N LEU A 190 12.15 -24.46 15.35
CA LEU A 190 11.33 -23.71 14.41
C LEU A 190 10.03 -24.48 14.09
N PRO A 191 8.89 -23.78 13.90
CA PRO A 191 7.61 -24.40 13.56
C PRO A 191 7.54 -24.79 12.06
N ILE A 192 8.50 -25.62 11.62
CA ILE A 192 8.56 -26.25 10.30
C ILE A 192 7.64 -27.49 10.34
N PRO A 193 6.65 -27.63 9.43
CA PRO A 193 5.78 -28.80 9.40
C PRO A 193 6.56 -30.10 9.16
N LEU A 194 6.19 -31.18 9.87
CA LEU A 194 6.78 -32.52 9.70
C LEU A 194 6.64 -33.07 8.27
N SER A 195 5.65 -32.59 7.51
CA SER A 195 5.50 -32.89 6.08
C SER A 195 6.65 -32.34 5.24
N VAL A 196 7.22 -31.18 5.60
CA VAL A 196 8.37 -30.57 4.92
C VAL A 196 9.63 -31.38 5.22
N THR A 197 9.96 -31.60 6.50
CA THR A 197 11.16 -32.37 6.88
C THR A 197 11.09 -33.81 6.37
N GLY A 198 9.93 -34.48 6.49
CA GLY A 198 9.70 -35.81 5.91
C GLY A 198 9.82 -35.85 4.38
N THR A 199 9.43 -34.78 3.69
CA THR A 199 9.63 -34.67 2.23
C THR A 199 11.11 -34.52 1.89
N LEU A 200 11.86 -33.68 2.61
CA LEU A 200 13.32 -33.53 2.41
C LEU A 200 14.05 -34.86 2.63
N MET A 201 13.77 -35.55 3.74
CA MET A 201 14.35 -36.88 4.02
C MET A 201 13.99 -37.93 2.96
N LYS A 202 12.76 -37.90 2.44
CA LYS A 202 12.34 -38.79 1.33
C LYS A 202 13.11 -38.51 0.03
N GLN A 203 13.40 -37.23 -0.27
CA GLN A 203 14.20 -36.86 -1.44
C GLN A 203 15.66 -37.28 -1.27
N MET A 204 16.26 -37.06 -0.09
CA MET A 204 17.62 -37.54 0.22
C MET A 204 17.76 -39.05 -0.04
N LYS A 205 16.80 -39.85 0.46
CA LYS A 205 16.75 -41.31 0.21
C LYS A 205 16.57 -41.65 -1.27
N ALA A 206 15.70 -40.93 -1.99
CA ALA A 206 15.40 -41.21 -3.40
C ALA A 206 16.59 -40.97 -4.34
N HIS A 207 17.48 -40.02 -3.98
CA HIS A 207 18.66 -39.67 -4.78
C HIS A 207 19.92 -40.47 -4.42
N GLY A 208 19.80 -41.54 -3.62
CA GLY A 208 20.93 -42.40 -3.25
C GLY A 208 22.01 -41.69 -2.43
N LEU A 209 21.69 -40.53 -1.84
CA LEU A 209 22.63 -39.74 -1.06
C LEU A 209 22.90 -40.46 0.27
N PRO A 210 24.15 -40.88 0.55
CA PRO A 210 24.42 -41.84 1.60
C PRO A 210 24.50 -41.17 2.97
N TRP A 211 23.76 -41.74 3.92
CA TRP A 211 24.08 -41.62 5.35
C TRP A 211 25.29 -42.51 5.65
N PRO A 212 26.31 -42.03 6.38
CA PRO A 212 27.13 -40.87 6.06
C PRO A 212 28.49 -41.31 5.47
N ARG A 213 28.97 -40.66 4.39
CA ARG A 213 30.40 -40.34 4.14
C ARG A 213 30.58 -39.44 2.90
N GLU A 214 31.81 -38.99 2.71
CA GLU A 214 32.17 -37.75 1.99
C GLU A 214 32.35 -37.91 0.47
N ASN A 215 32.30 -36.76 -0.23
CA ASN A 215 32.66 -36.53 -1.62
C ASN A 215 31.85 -37.29 -2.70
N LEU A 216 30.82 -36.61 -3.22
CA LEU A 216 30.33 -36.81 -4.58
C LEU A 216 30.07 -35.45 -5.25
N ASP A 217 30.81 -35.16 -6.33
CA ASP A 217 30.43 -34.13 -7.29
C ASP A 217 29.36 -34.70 -8.23
N TYR A 218 28.14 -34.14 -8.20
CA TYR A 218 27.07 -34.57 -9.09
C TYR A 218 26.05 -33.47 -9.40
N LYS A 219 25.63 -33.44 -10.68
CA LYS A 219 24.55 -32.61 -11.24
C LYS A 219 23.32 -33.50 -11.47
N GLY A 220 22.24 -33.30 -10.71
CA GLY A 220 21.03 -34.12 -10.95
C GLY A 220 19.91 -33.98 -9.93
N LEU A 221 19.34 -32.78 -9.76
CA LEU A 221 18.04 -32.58 -9.12
C LEU A 221 17.41 -31.31 -9.68
N ALA A 222 16.38 -31.45 -10.52
CA ALA A 222 15.63 -30.33 -11.09
C ALA A 222 14.77 -29.66 -9.99
N PRO A 223 15.12 -28.45 -9.51
CA PRO A 223 14.51 -27.85 -8.32
C PRO A 223 12.98 -27.68 -8.43
N GLU A 224 12.49 -27.54 -9.66
CA GLU A 224 11.09 -27.34 -10.01
C GLU A 224 10.20 -28.50 -9.53
N SER A 225 10.73 -29.72 -9.52
CA SER A 225 9.99 -30.93 -9.10
C SER A 225 9.79 -31.03 -7.59
N VAL A 226 10.71 -30.46 -6.80
CA VAL A 226 10.59 -30.38 -5.33
C VAL A 226 9.68 -29.21 -4.95
N ALA A 227 9.88 -28.05 -5.56
CA ALA A 227 9.03 -26.88 -5.35
C ALA A 227 7.55 -27.18 -5.66
N LYS A 228 7.25 -27.81 -6.81
CA LYS A 228 5.88 -28.16 -7.19
C LYS A 228 5.19 -29.07 -6.18
N LYS A 229 5.88 -30.11 -5.68
CA LYS A 229 5.32 -31.05 -4.69
C LYS A 229 5.07 -30.42 -3.33
N ILE A 230 5.86 -29.43 -2.92
CA ILE A 230 5.66 -28.74 -1.63
C ILE A 230 4.52 -27.71 -1.75
N LEU A 231 4.44 -26.98 -2.87
CA LEU A 231 3.31 -26.09 -3.20
C LEU A 231 1.96 -26.83 -3.33
N GLU A 232 1.97 -28.14 -3.57
CA GLU A 232 0.78 -29.00 -3.54
C GLU A 232 0.30 -29.30 -2.11
N PHE A 233 1.19 -29.28 -1.10
CA PHE A 233 0.83 -29.45 0.32
C PHE A 233 0.39 -28.15 1.01
N GLU A 234 0.80 -26.98 0.51
CA GLU A 234 0.48 -25.68 1.11
C GLU A 234 -0.89 -25.10 0.69
N LYS A 235 -1.62 -25.77 -0.20
CA LYS A 235 -2.97 -25.33 -0.60
C LYS A 235 -4.00 -25.66 0.48
N PRO A 236 -4.61 -24.68 1.17
CA PRO A 236 -5.86 -24.93 1.89
C PRO A 236 -6.93 -25.38 0.90
N SER A 237 -7.80 -26.29 1.34
CA SER A 237 -8.96 -26.73 0.55
C SER A 237 -10.02 -25.63 0.50
N SER A 238 -9.80 -24.66 -0.39
CA SER A 238 -10.74 -23.60 -0.70
C SER A 238 -10.53 -23.15 -2.15
N LYS A 239 -11.27 -23.78 -3.08
CA LYS A 239 -11.37 -23.31 -4.47
C LYS A 239 -12.17 -21.99 -4.51
N VAL A 240 -11.50 -20.87 -4.23
CA VAL A 240 -12.00 -19.54 -4.63
C VAL A 240 -11.20 -19.11 -5.84
N THR A 241 -11.70 -19.48 -7.02
CA THR A 241 -11.05 -19.16 -8.30
C THR A 241 -11.46 -17.76 -8.74
N CYS A 242 -10.79 -16.72 -8.25
CA CYS A 242 -10.95 -15.37 -8.80
C CYS A 242 -10.26 -15.27 -10.17
N LYS A 243 -10.93 -15.78 -11.22
CA LYS A 243 -10.57 -15.48 -12.61
C LYS A 243 -11.04 -14.07 -12.93
N ALA A 244 -10.12 -13.12 -12.92
CA ALA A 244 -10.28 -11.89 -13.69
C ALA A 244 -10.04 -12.20 -15.18
N SER A 245 -11.04 -12.80 -15.84
CA SER A 245 -11.03 -13.01 -17.29
C SER A 245 -11.43 -11.72 -18.00
N LEU A 246 -10.45 -11.02 -18.56
CA LEU A 246 -10.71 -10.01 -19.59
C LEU A 246 -11.23 -10.69 -20.87
N LEU A 247 -12.08 -9.96 -21.59
CA LEU A 247 -12.69 -10.27 -22.89
C LEU A 247 -13.78 -11.36 -22.90
N GLY A 248 -15.02 -10.87 -22.82
CA GLY A 248 -16.22 -11.53 -23.31
C GLY A 248 -17.28 -10.45 -23.54
N ARG A 249 -17.59 -10.12 -24.80
CA ARG A 249 -18.84 -9.39 -25.10
C ARG A 249 -19.97 -10.39 -24.91
N ASP A 250 -20.95 -10.05 -24.08
CA ASP A 250 -22.36 -9.96 -24.51
C ASP A 250 -23.22 -9.34 -23.39
N SER A 251 -24.39 -8.82 -23.79
CA SER A 251 -25.09 -7.74 -23.10
C SER A 251 -25.88 -8.14 -21.86
N ILE A 252 -25.52 -7.60 -20.68
CA ILE A 252 -26.46 -7.29 -19.58
C ILE A 252 -26.14 -5.90 -18.99
N LYS A 253 -27.17 -5.10 -18.72
CA LYS A 253 -27.10 -3.71 -18.21
C LYS A 253 -26.93 -3.68 -16.68
N MET A 254 -26.29 -2.62 -16.18
CA MET A 254 -26.19 -2.19 -14.76
C MET A 254 -25.37 -3.07 -13.79
N SER A 255 -24.07 -2.78 -13.64
CA SER A 255 -23.38 -2.89 -12.34
C SER A 255 -22.16 -1.97 -12.28
N GLY A 256 -21.92 -1.35 -11.12
CA GLY A 256 -20.69 -0.59 -10.83
C GLY A 256 -19.67 -1.44 -10.11
N THR A 257 -18.37 -1.18 -10.34
CA THR A 257 -17.29 -1.95 -9.71
C THR A 257 -17.22 -1.70 -8.20
N CYS A 258 -17.32 -2.75 -7.38
CA CYS A 258 -17.17 -2.66 -5.93
C CYS A 258 -15.94 -3.44 -5.45
N TYR A 259 -15.07 -2.78 -4.69
CA TYR A 259 -13.90 -3.38 -4.06
C TYR A 259 -14.14 -3.50 -2.54
N GLU A 260 -14.11 -4.73 -2.02
CA GLU A 260 -14.21 -4.98 -0.58
C GLU A 260 -12.80 -5.12 0.02
N ILE A 261 -12.28 -4.02 0.57
CA ILE A 261 -10.93 -3.96 1.15
C ILE A 261 -10.97 -4.38 2.63
N ASP A 262 -12.00 -3.91 3.36
CA ASP A 262 -12.34 -4.37 4.71
C ASP A 262 -13.78 -4.91 4.72
N PRO A 263 -13.98 -6.24 4.87
CA PRO A 263 -15.31 -6.84 5.03
C PRO A 263 -16.07 -6.37 6.28
N SER A 264 -15.37 -5.87 7.30
CA SER A 264 -15.94 -5.22 8.49
C SER A 264 -15.89 -3.68 8.40
N GLY A 265 -15.60 -3.15 7.21
CA GLY A 265 -15.50 -1.73 6.94
C GLY A 265 -16.82 -0.98 7.15
N ASP A 266 -16.72 0.14 7.86
CA ASP A 266 -17.81 1.05 8.26
C ASP A 266 -17.99 2.24 7.30
N ILE A 267 -17.13 2.36 6.28
CA ILE A 267 -17.20 3.41 5.26
C ILE A 267 -17.22 2.79 3.85
N VAL A 268 -18.02 3.38 2.96
CA VAL A 268 -17.96 3.13 1.51
C VAL A 268 -17.52 4.40 0.80
N LEU A 269 -16.32 4.37 0.23
CA LEU A 269 -15.82 5.44 -0.64
C LEU A 269 -16.50 5.31 -2.00
N VAL A 270 -17.10 6.38 -2.50
CA VAL A 270 -17.75 6.42 -3.81
C VAL A 270 -16.98 7.37 -4.72
N LEU A 271 -16.36 6.83 -5.78
CA LEU A 271 -15.74 7.68 -6.79
C LEU A 271 -16.81 8.37 -7.63
N SER A 272 -16.91 9.69 -7.46
CA SER A 272 -17.71 10.56 -8.32
C SER A 272 -16.83 11.12 -9.43
N ALA A 273 -17.18 10.81 -10.68
CA ALA A 273 -16.60 11.46 -11.84
C ALA A 273 -17.10 12.91 -11.91
N GLN A 274 -16.26 13.87 -11.54
CA GLN A 274 -16.45 15.22 -12.01
C GLN A 274 -16.23 15.17 -13.53
N ARG A 275 -17.11 15.78 -14.33
CA ARG A 275 -16.76 15.96 -15.75
C ARG A 275 -15.49 16.81 -15.77
N ARG A 276 -14.44 16.35 -16.47
CA ARG A 276 -13.39 17.24 -16.99
C ARG A 276 -14.05 18.22 -17.94
N ALA A 277 -14.64 19.27 -17.40
CA ALA A 277 -15.13 20.39 -18.16
C ALA A 277 -13.90 21.11 -18.70
N SER A 278 -13.57 20.86 -19.97
CA SER A 278 -12.69 21.75 -20.72
C SER A 278 -13.17 23.19 -20.51
N PRO A 279 -12.27 24.17 -20.31
CA PRO A 279 -12.68 25.56 -20.28
C PRO A 279 -13.45 25.85 -21.56
N LYS A 280 -14.73 26.22 -21.44
CA LYS A 280 -15.49 26.67 -22.60
C LYS A 280 -14.82 27.94 -23.09
N THR A 281 -14.33 27.92 -24.32
CA THR A 281 -13.93 29.10 -25.07
C THR A 281 -15.10 30.08 -25.10
N SER A 282 -14.99 31.15 -24.30
CA SER A 282 -15.76 32.36 -24.54
C SER A 282 -15.23 33.03 -25.82
N PRO A 283 -16.09 33.42 -26.77
CA PRO A 283 -15.66 34.21 -27.91
C PRO A 283 -15.04 35.53 -27.45
N ALA A 284 -14.03 36.00 -28.16
CA ALA A 284 -13.48 37.33 -27.95
C ALA A 284 -14.30 38.37 -28.71
N GLU A 285 -14.76 39.40 -28.01
CA GLU A 285 -14.96 40.74 -28.58
C GLU A 285 -14.19 41.72 -27.70
N GLY A 286 -13.48 42.66 -28.32
CA GLY A 286 -12.47 43.46 -27.64
C GLY A 286 -12.77 44.95 -27.63
N THR A 287 -12.09 45.67 -26.72
CA THR A 287 -11.81 47.13 -26.77
C THR A 287 -13.07 48.03 -26.69
N THR A 288 -13.20 49.04 -25.81
CA THR A 288 -12.19 49.98 -25.30
C THR A 288 -12.74 50.68 -24.04
N GLN A 289 -11.89 51.37 -23.27
CA GLN A 289 -12.27 52.18 -22.11
C GLN A 289 -13.08 53.43 -22.48
N ALA A 290 -14.08 53.79 -21.64
CA ALA A 290 -14.28 55.16 -21.13
C ALA A 290 -15.33 55.22 -19.98
N ARG A 291 -15.01 55.98 -18.92
CA ARG A 291 -15.98 56.68 -18.04
C ARG A 291 -15.97 58.16 -18.52
N PRO A 292 -17.00 59.01 -18.28
CA PRO A 292 -17.70 59.12 -17.00
C PRO A 292 -19.24 59.28 -17.04
N VAL A 293 -19.83 58.97 -15.88
CA VAL A 293 -20.94 59.64 -15.16
C VAL A 293 -21.70 60.75 -15.91
N GLU A 294 -23.02 60.60 -16.07
CA GLU A 294 -23.97 61.54 -15.45
C GLU A 294 -25.38 60.95 -15.27
N SER A 295 -26.12 61.55 -14.33
CA SER A 295 -27.39 61.07 -13.78
C SER A 295 -28.56 61.93 -14.24
N THR A 296 -29.70 61.32 -14.60
CA THR A 296 -31.04 61.94 -14.41
C THR A 296 -32.16 60.90 -14.49
N SER A 297 -32.82 60.68 -13.35
CA SER A 297 -34.29 60.47 -13.27
C SER A 297 -34.94 61.87 -13.25
N PRO A 298 -36.28 62.08 -13.33
CA PRO A 298 -37.41 61.15 -13.16
C PRO A 298 -38.36 61.15 -14.42
N THR A 299 -39.51 60.48 -14.50
CA THR A 299 -40.74 60.70 -13.72
C THR A 299 -41.80 59.63 -14.06
N SER A 300 -42.66 59.34 -13.08
CA SER A 300 -43.89 58.53 -13.18
C SER A 300 -44.93 59.08 -14.16
N THR A 301 -45.98 58.29 -14.47
CA THR A 301 -47.40 58.56 -14.10
C THR A 301 -48.32 57.46 -14.66
N ASN A 302 -49.11 56.84 -13.77
CA ASN A 302 -50.52 56.36 -13.82
C ASN A 302 -51.22 56.06 -15.19
N ALA A 303 -52.26 55.22 -15.29
CA ALA A 303 -52.89 54.16 -14.47
C ALA A 303 -54.06 53.55 -15.30
N ASP A 304 -54.68 52.46 -14.82
CA ASP A 304 -56.03 51.94 -15.17
C ASP A 304 -56.26 51.54 -16.67
N THR A 305 -57.17 50.67 -17.13
CA THR A 305 -58.16 49.69 -16.62
C THR A 305 -58.38 48.66 -17.77
N ASP A 306 -59.05 47.49 -17.69
CA ASP A 306 -59.82 46.77 -16.66
C ASP A 306 -59.74 45.24 -16.91
N THR A 307 -60.57 44.42 -16.24
CA THR A 307 -60.82 42.99 -16.52
C THR A 307 -62.29 42.78 -16.98
N PRO A 308 -62.64 41.72 -17.74
CA PRO A 308 -63.34 40.60 -17.07
C PRO A 308 -63.08 39.19 -17.67
N ILE A 309 -63.70 38.19 -17.04
CA ILE A 309 -63.42 36.74 -17.10
C ILE A 309 -64.45 35.97 -17.94
N GLN A 310 -64.01 34.93 -18.68
CA GLN A 310 -64.66 33.61 -18.94
C GLN A 310 -63.70 32.80 -19.85
N LYS A 311 -63.27 31.54 -19.64
CA LYS A 311 -63.76 30.30 -19.02
C LYS A 311 -64.74 29.45 -19.86
N ASP A 312 -64.16 28.43 -20.52
CA ASP A 312 -64.56 27.00 -20.56
C ASP A 312 -64.38 26.34 -21.96
N ALA A 313 -64.35 24.99 -21.93
CA ALA A 313 -63.88 23.99 -22.92
C ALA A 313 -64.50 24.06 -24.35
N GLU A 314 -64.10 23.29 -25.38
CA GLU A 314 -63.58 21.90 -25.41
C GLU A 314 -63.06 21.53 -26.83
N GLU A 315 -61.95 20.79 -26.97
CA GLU A 315 -61.73 19.69 -27.98
C GLU A 315 -60.27 19.15 -27.96
N THR A 316 -60.13 17.83 -28.10
CA THR A 316 -58.93 16.95 -27.91
C THR A 316 -58.52 16.23 -29.22
N PRO A 317 -57.48 15.36 -29.30
CA PRO A 317 -56.14 15.20 -28.67
C PRO A 317 -55.04 15.12 -29.80
N PRO A 318 -53.89 14.37 -29.75
CA PRO A 318 -53.13 13.73 -28.67
C PRO A 318 -51.59 13.98 -28.65
N ASN A 319 -50.96 13.45 -27.59
CA ASN A 319 -49.56 12.97 -27.50
C ASN A 319 -48.39 13.98 -27.59
N SER A 320 -47.57 14.01 -26.54
CA SER A 320 -46.21 14.58 -26.56
C SER A 320 -45.37 13.87 -25.48
N GLU A 321 -44.34 13.16 -25.91
CA GLU A 321 -43.51 12.33 -25.02
C GLU A 321 -42.63 13.18 -24.09
N GLU A 322 -42.71 12.90 -22.79
CA GLU A 322 -41.82 13.43 -21.77
C GLU A 322 -40.41 12.82 -21.95
N THR A 323 -39.61 13.43 -22.83
CA THR A 323 -38.22 12.99 -23.06
C THR A 323 -37.33 13.42 -21.90
N ALA A 324 -37.40 12.66 -20.81
CA ALA A 324 -36.43 12.74 -19.73
C ALA A 324 -35.03 12.45 -20.29
N LEU A 325 -34.18 13.48 -20.35
CA LEU A 325 -32.78 13.36 -20.76
C LEU A 325 -32.06 12.39 -19.82
N SER A 326 -31.89 11.15 -20.28
CA SER A 326 -31.20 10.11 -19.50
C SER A 326 -29.78 10.57 -19.13
N ALA A 327 -29.59 10.87 -17.85
CA ALA A 327 -28.25 11.03 -17.31
C ALA A 327 -27.52 9.71 -17.50
N VAL A 328 -26.44 9.72 -18.29
CA VAL A 328 -25.57 8.55 -18.45
C VAL A 328 -24.92 8.29 -17.09
N GLU A 329 -25.49 7.35 -16.34
CA GLU A 329 -24.88 6.84 -15.11
C GLU A 329 -23.57 6.15 -15.48
N THR A 330 -22.45 6.84 -15.24
CA THR A 330 -21.14 6.23 -15.28
C THR A 330 -21.05 5.15 -14.19
N PRO A 331 -20.42 4.00 -14.44
CA PRO A 331 -20.31 2.94 -13.44
C PRO A 331 -19.57 3.46 -12.21
N ARG A 332 -20.32 3.64 -11.11
CA ARG A 332 -19.79 4.16 -9.84
C ARG A 332 -18.87 3.12 -9.21
N THR A 333 -17.57 3.42 -9.19
CA THR A 333 -16.60 2.59 -8.47
C THR A 333 -16.70 2.87 -6.97
N GLN A 334 -16.78 1.80 -6.18
CA GLN A 334 -16.98 1.84 -4.73
C GLN A 334 -15.89 1.05 -4.00
N PHE A 335 -15.48 1.51 -2.82
CA PHE A 335 -14.50 0.82 -1.97
C PHE A 335 -15.04 0.73 -0.54
N LYS A 336 -15.26 -0.49 -0.03
CA LYS A 336 -15.64 -0.71 1.37
C LYS A 336 -14.38 -0.84 2.23
N VAL A 337 -14.24 0.05 3.20
CA VAL A 337 -12.99 0.38 3.90
C VAL A 337 -13.24 0.73 5.37
N SER A 338 -12.16 0.81 6.14
CA SER A 338 -12.15 0.98 7.60
C SER A 338 -11.84 2.42 8.01
N SER A 339 -12.76 3.07 8.71
CA SER A 339 -12.60 4.44 9.23
C SER A 339 -11.35 4.60 10.11
N LYS A 340 -11.06 3.63 10.99
CA LYS A 340 -9.86 3.66 11.84
C LYS A 340 -8.57 3.65 11.00
N HIS A 341 -8.44 2.75 10.03
CA HIS A 341 -7.27 2.70 9.14
C HIS A 341 -7.11 4.00 8.33
N LEU A 342 -8.22 4.52 7.76
CA LEU A 342 -8.20 5.79 7.04
C LEU A 342 -7.77 6.97 7.93
N THR A 343 -8.35 7.12 9.12
CA THR A 343 -8.05 8.24 10.02
C THR A 343 -6.65 8.16 10.64
N LEU A 344 -6.08 6.97 10.76
CA LEU A 344 -4.69 6.78 11.21
C LEU A 344 -3.68 7.12 10.11
N ALA A 345 -3.89 6.63 8.88
CA ALA A 345 -2.91 6.75 7.80
C ALA A 345 -3.05 8.00 6.90
N SER A 346 -4.17 8.74 6.98
CA SER A 346 -4.48 9.87 6.10
C SER A 346 -4.94 11.10 6.88
N ASN A 347 -4.19 12.20 6.74
CA ASN A 347 -4.57 13.48 7.33
C ASN A 347 -5.86 14.05 6.74
N TYR A 348 -6.16 13.76 5.47
CA TYR A 348 -7.43 14.12 4.83
C TYR A 348 -8.60 13.46 5.56
N PHE A 349 -8.59 12.12 5.70
CA PHE A 349 -9.67 11.40 6.37
C PHE A 349 -9.71 11.69 7.87
N ASN A 350 -8.58 11.84 8.54
CA ASN A 350 -8.49 12.28 9.94
C ASN A 350 -9.28 13.58 10.16
N LYS A 351 -9.09 14.60 9.30
CA LYS A 351 -9.80 15.88 9.37
C LYS A 351 -11.26 15.80 8.90
N HIS A 352 -11.55 15.00 7.87
CA HIS A 352 -12.87 14.95 7.24
C HIS A 352 -13.86 14.05 8.00
N LEU A 353 -13.39 12.92 8.54
CA LEU A 353 -14.22 11.95 9.26
C LEU A 353 -14.41 12.33 10.74
N LYS A 354 -13.43 12.93 11.42
CA LYS A 354 -13.62 13.43 12.81
C LYS A 354 -14.80 14.39 12.94
N LYS A 355 -15.08 15.19 11.89
CA LYS A 355 -16.23 16.10 11.83
C LYS A 355 -17.58 15.39 11.68
N ARG A 356 -17.60 14.13 11.25
CA ARG A 356 -18.83 13.32 11.03
C ARG A 356 -19.05 12.31 12.15
N ILE A 357 -17.98 11.62 12.59
CA ILE A 357 -18.00 10.60 13.65
C ILE A 357 -18.46 11.16 15.01
N SER A 358 -18.42 12.49 15.22
CA SER A 358 -18.99 13.11 16.41
C SER A 358 -20.53 13.05 16.50
N ALA A 359 -21.23 12.49 15.50
CA ALA A 359 -22.68 12.30 15.53
C ALA A 359 -23.20 11.18 14.59
N THR A 360 -23.12 9.89 14.98
CA THR A 360 -24.11 8.84 14.59
C THR A 360 -23.98 7.56 15.42
N SER A 361 -25.07 6.78 15.45
CA SER A 361 -25.23 5.51 16.18
C SER A 361 -24.70 4.29 15.39
N THR A 362 -24.45 3.17 16.07
CA THR A 362 -23.81 1.96 15.53
C THR A 362 -24.72 1.04 14.70
N ALA A 363 -25.90 1.50 14.27
CA ALA A 363 -26.92 0.70 13.58
C ALA A 363 -27.15 1.08 12.10
N ASP A 364 -26.53 2.16 11.61
CA ASP A 364 -26.73 2.66 10.26
C ASP A 364 -25.89 1.91 9.20
N PRO A 365 -26.32 1.89 7.91
CA PRO A 365 -25.52 1.35 6.82
C PRO A 365 -24.18 2.10 6.65
N PRO A 366 -23.13 1.46 6.09
CA PRO A 366 -21.79 2.05 5.97
C PRO A 366 -21.80 3.46 5.35
N GLU A 367 -21.11 4.40 5.98
CA GLU A 367 -21.20 5.82 5.62
C GLU A 367 -20.64 6.04 4.20
N LYS A 368 -21.44 6.63 3.30
CA LYS A 368 -21.00 6.93 1.93
C LYS A 368 -20.21 8.23 1.88
N VAL A 369 -18.92 8.10 1.60
CA VAL A 369 -17.99 9.23 1.46
C VAL A 369 -17.64 9.40 -0.01
N HIS A 370 -18.11 10.48 -0.62
CA HIS A 370 -17.77 10.79 -2.00
C HIS A 370 -16.33 11.31 -2.11
N ILE A 371 -15.57 10.74 -3.04
CA ILE A 371 -14.20 11.15 -3.39
C ILE A 371 -14.18 11.60 -4.85
N LEU A 372 -13.50 12.72 -5.09
CA LEU A 372 -13.36 13.31 -6.42
C LEU A 372 -12.21 12.66 -7.20
N ASP A 373 -12.47 12.30 -8.46
CA ASP A 373 -11.51 12.10 -9.57
C ASP A 373 -10.15 11.43 -9.27
N CYS A 374 -10.13 10.44 -8.38
CA CYS A 374 -8.98 9.55 -8.25
C CYS A 374 -9.00 8.46 -9.33
N TYR A 375 -7.83 8.11 -9.89
CA TYR A 375 -7.70 6.95 -10.76
C TYR A 375 -8.04 5.67 -9.98
N PRO A 376 -9.04 4.85 -10.37
CA PRO A 376 -9.53 3.72 -9.57
C PRO A 376 -8.45 2.73 -9.16
N GLU A 377 -7.53 2.41 -10.07
CA GLU A 377 -6.45 1.44 -9.84
C GLU A 377 -5.39 1.99 -8.88
N ALA A 378 -5.08 3.29 -8.98
CA ALA A 378 -4.16 3.95 -8.07
C ALA A 378 -4.77 4.10 -6.66
N LEU A 379 -6.08 4.37 -6.58
CA LEU A 379 -6.80 4.38 -5.31
C LEU A 379 -6.84 2.98 -4.68
N LEU A 380 -7.06 1.93 -5.47
CA LEU A 380 -6.99 0.54 -5.00
C LEU A 380 -5.62 0.22 -4.38
N ILE A 381 -4.52 0.62 -5.02
CA ILE A 381 -3.16 0.43 -4.49
C ILE A 381 -3.00 1.16 -3.14
N VAL A 382 -3.42 2.43 -3.04
CA VAL A 382 -3.31 3.20 -1.79
C VAL A 382 -4.22 2.63 -0.69
N MET A 383 -5.43 2.18 -1.03
CA MET A 383 -6.31 1.52 -0.07
C MET A 383 -5.73 0.19 0.41
N ASN A 384 -5.10 -0.59 -0.46
CA ASN A 384 -4.42 -1.84 -0.08
C ASN A 384 -3.19 -1.60 0.81
N ILE A 385 -2.46 -0.48 0.62
CA ILE A 385 -1.42 -0.03 1.57
C ILE A 385 -2.04 0.29 2.93
N ILE A 386 -3.04 1.18 2.98
CA ILE A 386 -3.66 1.66 4.23
C ILE A 386 -4.38 0.54 5.01
N HIS A 387 -4.86 -0.51 4.34
CA HIS A 387 -5.57 -1.63 4.96
C HIS A 387 -4.72 -2.90 5.09
N ASN A 388 -3.39 -2.78 4.96
CA ASN A 388 -2.45 -3.87 5.18
C ASN A 388 -2.76 -5.12 4.32
N LYS A 389 -3.26 -4.90 3.10
CA LYS A 389 -3.54 -5.93 2.09
C LYS A 389 -2.31 -6.13 1.21
N GLY A 390 -1.17 -6.36 1.83
CA GLY A 390 0.14 -6.38 1.19
C GLY A 390 0.30 -7.35 0.02
N GLN A 391 -0.41 -8.48 0.06
CA GLN A 391 -0.46 -9.44 -1.05
C GLN A 391 -1.14 -8.90 -2.33
N GLN A 392 -1.93 -7.84 -2.20
CA GLN A 392 -2.57 -7.13 -3.32
C GLN A 392 -1.79 -5.88 -3.77
N ILE A 393 -0.65 -5.57 -3.15
CA ILE A 393 0.20 -4.45 -3.54
C ILE A 393 1.13 -4.91 -4.67
N PRO A 394 1.19 -4.19 -5.82
CA PRO A 394 2.09 -4.55 -6.90
C PRO A 394 3.56 -4.52 -6.46
N LYS A 395 4.31 -5.58 -6.80
CA LYS A 395 5.78 -5.60 -6.64
C LYS A 395 6.48 -4.57 -7.56
N GLU A 396 5.82 -4.21 -8.66
CA GLU A 396 6.34 -3.38 -9.74
C GLU A 396 5.26 -2.40 -10.18
N VAL A 397 5.65 -1.16 -10.48
CA VAL A 397 4.76 -0.08 -10.92
C VAL A 397 5.54 0.76 -11.94
N ASP A 398 4.98 0.98 -13.13
CA ASP A 398 5.60 1.85 -14.14
C ASP A 398 5.51 3.35 -13.75
N ALA A 399 6.28 4.21 -14.42
CA ALA A 399 6.32 5.64 -14.10
C ALA A 399 4.95 6.34 -14.21
N THR A 400 4.05 5.87 -15.09
CA THR A 400 2.72 6.45 -15.29
C THR A 400 1.77 6.07 -14.16
N MET A 401 1.75 4.79 -13.77
CA MET A 401 0.98 4.36 -12.60
C MET A 401 1.56 4.94 -11.30
N LEU A 402 2.88 5.08 -11.20
CA LEU A 402 3.55 5.71 -10.05
C LEU A 402 3.16 7.19 -9.90
N GLN A 403 3.04 7.93 -11.01
CA GLN A 403 2.49 9.30 -11.04
C GLN A 403 1.03 9.33 -10.55
N LYS A 404 0.19 8.37 -10.97
CA LYS A 404 -1.21 8.28 -10.52
C LYS A 404 -1.31 7.98 -9.01
N VAL A 405 -0.49 7.06 -8.50
CA VAL A 405 -0.42 6.76 -7.06
C VAL A 405 0.09 7.97 -6.29
N ALA A 406 1.11 8.68 -6.79
CA ALA A 406 1.58 9.94 -6.22
C ALA A 406 0.47 10.99 -6.11
N ALA A 407 -0.37 11.13 -7.14
CA ALA A 407 -1.51 12.05 -7.11
C ALA A 407 -2.55 11.69 -6.05
N VAL A 408 -2.92 10.41 -5.94
CA VAL A 408 -3.83 9.94 -4.88
C VAL A 408 -3.23 10.17 -3.48
N VAL A 409 -1.95 9.85 -3.29
CA VAL A 409 -1.26 10.03 -2.00
C VAL A 409 -1.14 11.50 -1.58
N ARG A 410 -1.01 12.42 -2.54
CA ARG A 410 -1.04 13.86 -2.26
C ARG A 410 -2.45 14.40 -2.01
N TYR A 411 -3.46 13.88 -2.70
CA TYR A 411 -4.87 14.25 -2.48
C TYR A 411 -5.37 13.77 -1.10
N LEU A 412 -5.07 12.53 -0.73
CA LEU A 412 -5.44 11.94 0.56
C LEU A 412 -4.48 12.32 1.71
N ASP A 413 -3.39 13.03 1.42
CA ASP A 413 -2.37 13.44 2.39
C ASP A 413 -1.93 12.27 3.31
N CYS A 414 -1.49 11.18 2.69
CA CYS A 414 -1.16 9.89 3.30
C CYS A 414 0.24 9.36 2.92
N LEU A 415 1.20 10.28 2.72
CA LEU A 415 2.55 9.96 2.25
C LEU A 415 3.32 9.07 3.23
N GLU A 416 3.15 9.28 4.54
CA GLU A 416 3.87 8.55 5.59
C GLU A 416 3.70 7.03 5.40
N ALA A 417 2.46 6.55 5.31
CA ALA A 417 2.12 5.14 5.05
C ALA A 417 2.69 4.60 3.72
N CYS A 418 2.77 5.45 2.68
CA CYS A 418 3.18 5.03 1.33
C CYS A 418 4.70 5.14 1.05
N THR A 419 5.47 5.80 1.92
CA THR A 419 6.88 6.16 1.68
C THR A 419 7.76 4.96 1.38
N PHE A 420 7.60 3.86 2.12
CA PHE A 420 8.34 2.62 1.89
C PHE A 420 8.12 2.07 0.46
N PHE A 421 6.88 2.05 0.00
CA PHE A 421 6.50 1.54 -1.32
C PHE A 421 7.04 2.40 -2.45
N PHE A 422 6.94 3.74 -2.35
CA PHE A 422 7.60 4.66 -3.27
C PHE A 422 9.10 4.41 -3.35
N ARG A 423 9.77 4.18 -2.22
CA ARG A 423 11.20 3.89 -2.20
C ARG A 423 11.54 2.60 -2.96
N VAL A 424 10.77 1.53 -2.75
CA VAL A 424 10.96 0.24 -3.45
C VAL A 424 10.73 0.39 -4.95
N TRP A 425 9.60 0.95 -5.38
CA TRP A 425 9.29 1.10 -6.81
C TRP A 425 10.26 2.04 -7.53
N ILE A 426 10.62 3.18 -6.93
CA ILE A 426 11.59 4.12 -7.53
C ILE A 426 12.99 3.49 -7.61
N GLN A 427 13.45 2.79 -6.56
CA GLN A 427 14.74 2.13 -6.59
C GLN A 427 14.81 1.09 -7.71
N ARG A 428 13.71 0.36 -7.96
CA ARG A 428 13.64 -0.58 -9.06
C ARG A 428 13.70 0.09 -10.43
N LEU A 429 12.95 1.18 -10.63
CA LEU A 429 13.00 1.94 -11.89
C LEU A 429 14.39 2.56 -12.15
N VAL A 430 15.14 2.91 -11.09
CA VAL A 430 16.57 3.29 -11.20
C VAL A 430 17.43 2.09 -11.61
N ASN A 431 17.29 0.95 -10.93
CA ASN A 431 18.10 -0.24 -11.21
C ASN A 431 17.89 -0.82 -12.62
N GLU A 432 16.70 -0.62 -13.19
CA GLU A 432 16.33 -1.09 -14.54
C GLU A 432 16.55 -0.03 -15.64
N ASP A 433 17.16 1.12 -15.32
CA ASP A 433 17.38 2.27 -16.23
C ASP A 433 16.09 2.78 -16.91
N LYS A 434 14.97 2.76 -16.18
CA LYS A 434 13.63 3.18 -16.65
C LYS A 434 13.27 4.62 -16.28
N ILE A 435 14.21 5.40 -15.72
CA ILE A 435 14.01 6.83 -15.43
C ILE A 435 14.54 7.66 -16.60
N VAL A 436 13.62 8.10 -17.46
CA VAL A 436 13.94 8.80 -18.70
C VAL A 436 13.70 10.32 -18.57
N PHE A 437 14.66 11.11 -19.06
CA PHE A 437 14.64 12.59 -19.10
C PHE A 437 14.83 13.10 -20.54
N ASP A 438 14.07 12.55 -21.48
CA ASP A 438 14.15 12.77 -22.93
C ASP A 438 13.23 13.88 -23.47
N THR A 439 12.29 14.34 -22.65
CA THR A 439 11.24 15.29 -23.03
C THR A 439 10.87 16.15 -21.83
N TRP A 440 10.35 17.35 -22.09
CA TRP A 440 9.77 18.24 -21.07
C TRP A 440 8.72 17.51 -20.20
N ASP A 441 7.80 16.77 -20.81
CA ASP A 441 6.74 16.06 -20.10
C ASP A 441 7.25 14.91 -19.23
N ASN A 442 8.23 14.11 -19.69
CA ASN A 442 8.84 13.09 -18.85
C ASN A 442 9.66 13.70 -17.70
N CYS A 443 10.34 14.83 -17.94
CA CYS A 443 11.01 15.55 -16.86
C CYS A 443 9.99 16.05 -15.81
N LEU A 444 8.90 16.71 -16.23
CA LEU A 444 7.86 17.18 -15.32
C LEU A 444 7.15 16.04 -14.56
N LYS A 445 6.90 14.90 -15.21
CA LYS A 445 6.39 13.68 -14.57
C LYS A 445 7.29 13.26 -13.40
N TRP A 446 8.60 13.23 -13.62
CA TRP A 446 9.56 12.89 -12.56
C TRP A 446 9.71 13.99 -11.50
N VAL A 447 9.61 15.27 -11.86
CA VAL A 447 9.50 16.39 -10.89
C VAL A 447 8.29 16.18 -9.98
N TYR A 448 7.13 15.80 -10.52
CA TYR A 448 5.94 15.52 -9.74
C TYR A 448 6.09 14.29 -8.83
N ILE A 449 6.53 13.15 -9.39
CA ILE A 449 6.71 11.90 -8.63
C ILE A 449 7.67 12.13 -7.47
N SER A 450 8.82 12.76 -7.72
CA SER A 450 9.86 12.99 -6.72
C SER A 450 9.46 14.02 -5.67
N TRP A 451 8.76 15.10 -6.04
CA TRP A 451 8.15 16.03 -5.09
C TRP A 451 7.11 15.32 -4.20
N ALA A 452 6.17 14.61 -4.82
CA ALA A 452 5.04 13.97 -4.15
C ALA A 452 5.47 12.82 -3.21
N SER A 453 6.60 12.17 -3.49
CA SER A 453 7.20 11.10 -2.69
C SER A 453 8.40 11.54 -1.82
N ASN A 454 8.64 12.86 -1.72
CA ASN A 454 9.73 13.47 -0.95
C ASN A 454 11.14 12.91 -1.27
N ARG A 455 11.43 12.63 -2.55
CA ARG A 455 12.72 12.11 -3.03
C ARG A 455 13.60 13.24 -3.54
N TYR A 456 14.23 13.95 -2.61
CA TYR A 456 15.04 15.15 -2.87
C TYR A 456 16.04 15.01 -4.03
N SER A 457 16.88 13.96 -4.05
CA SER A 457 17.88 13.78 -5.13
C SER A 457 17.26 13.65 -6.52
N LEU A 458 16.19 12.85 -6.64
CA LEU A 458 15.46 12.69 -7.89
C LEU A 458 14.72 13.98 -8.29
N PHE A 459 14.26 14.77 -7.32
CA PHE A 459 13.67 16.08 -7.55
C PHE A 459 14.68 17.08 -8.10
N THR A 460 15.89 17.14 -7.54
CA THR A 460 16.98 17.96 -8.08
C THR A 460 17.33 17.54 -9.51
N SER A 461 17.57 16.25 -9.78
CA SER A 461 17.93 15.79 -11.13
C SER A 461 16.82 16.04 -12.16
N SER A 462 15.56 15.76 -11.81
CA SER A 462 14.43 15.96 -12.74
C SER A 462 14.09 17.45 -12.96
N THR A 463 14.26 18.32 -11.97
CA THR A 463 14.08 19.77 -12.16
C THR A 463 15.19 20.37 -13.02
N SER A 464 16.46 19.99 -12.80
CA SER A 464 17.56 20.40 -13.69
C SER A 464 17.37 19.90 -15.12
N ALA A 465 16.89 18.67 -15.32
CA ALA A 465 16.57 18.15 -16.64
C ALA A 465 15.41 18.94 -17.30
N ALA A 466 14.33 19.22 -16.56
CA ALA A 466 13.20 20.01 -17.06
C ALA A 466 13.64 21.41 -17.51
N MET A 467 14.52 22.08 -16.76
CA MET A 467 15.10 23.37 -17.16
C MET A 467 15.88 23.28 -18.47
N SER A 468 16.60 22.20 -18.73
CA SER A 468 17.37 22.03 -19.97
C SER A 468 16.51 21.76 -21.22
N TRP A 469 15.29 21.24 -21.02
CA TRP A 469 14.28 21.02 -22.06
C TRP A 469 13.29 22.17 -22.24
N ARG A 470 13.43 23.25 -21.47
CA ARG A 470 12.49 24.37 -21.49
C ARG A 470 12.72 25.26 -22.72
N CYS A 471 11.67 25.45 -23.51
CA CYS A 471 11.62 26.40 -24.63
C CYS A 471 10.39 27.33 -24.51
N SER A 472 10.20 28.22 -25.49
CA SER A 472 9.10 29.21 -25.49
C SER A 472 7.71 28.59 -25.67
N SER A 473 7.61 27.37 -26.19
CA SER A 473 6.36 26.61 -26.35
C SER A 473 6.08 25.60 -25.22
N SER A 474 6.97 25.47 -24.23
CA SER A 474 6.78 24.57 -23.09
C SER A 474 5.57 24.99 -22.24
N THR A 475 4.58 24.09 -22.12
CA THR A 475 3.38 24.28 -21.29
C THR A 475 3.30 23.20 -20.22
N TYR A 476 2.65 23.48 -19.09
CA TYR A 476 2.50 22.48 -18.03
C TYR A 476 1.30 21.55 -18.32
N PRO A 477 1.48 20.21 -18.31
CA PRO A 477 0.38 19.27 -18.47
C PRO A 477 -0.70 19.48 -17.40
N ALA A 478 -1.95 19.66 -17.83
CA ALA A 478 -3.07 19.99 -16.94
C ALA A 478 -3.45 18.85 -15.99
N ASP A 479 -3.18 17.60 -16.38
CA ASP A 479 -3.44 16.39 -15.59
C ASP A 479 -2.42 16.17 -14.46
N LEU A 480 -1.22 16.77 -14.57
CA LEU A 480 -0.15 16.62 -13.60
C LEU A 480 -0.42 17.36 -12.29
N ASN A 481 -1.28 18.39 -12.28
CA ASN A 481 -1.65 19.17 -11.09
C ASN A 481 -0.44 19.63 -10.24
N LEU A 482 0.65 20.02 -10.91
CA LEU A 482 1.88 20.47 -10.27
C LEU A 482 1.64 21.81 -9.53
N PRO A 483 2.03 21.97 -8.25
CA PRO A 483 1.78 23.22 -7.51
C PRO A 483 2.52 24.41 -8.12
N GLU A 484 1.91 25.61 -8.06
CA GLU A 484 2.50 26.84 -8.61
C GLU A 484 3.90 27.14 -8.05
N ARG A 485 4.19 26.81 -6.78
CA ARG A 485 5.54 26.93 -6.22
C ARG A 485 6.56 26.05 -6.95
N ILE A 486 6.18 24.84 -7.35
CA ILE A 486 7.06 23.90 -8.06
C ILE A 486 7.19 24.29 -9.53
N LYS A 487 6.10 24.77 -10.17
CA LYS A 487 6.17 25.43 -11.48
C LYS A 487 7.13 26.63 -11.45
N GLY A 488 7.09 27.43 -10.38
CA GLY A 488 8.00 28.54 -10.14
C GLY A 488 9.47 28.09 -10.10
N ILE A 489 9.80 27.01 -9.38
CA ILE A 489 11.17 26.45 -9.34
C ILE A 489 11.67 26.11 -10.75
N VAL A 490 10.84 25.51 -11.62
CA VAL A 490 11.19 25.16 -13.01
C VAL A 490 11.22 26.40 -13.95
N VAL A 491 10.82 27.58 -13.47
CA VAL A 491 10.95 28.88 -14.16
C VAL A 491 12.17 29.66 -13.66
N THR A 492 12.49 29.60 -12.36
CA THR A 492 13.44 30.52 -11.72
C THR A 492 14.82 29.90 -11.46
N VAL A 493 15.60 29.64 -12.51
CA VAL A 493 17.06 29.84 -12.55
C VAL A 493 17.46 30.13 -14.01
N LEU A 494 17.99 31.33 -14.28
CA LEU A 494 18.70 31.62 -15.53
C LEU A 494 20.05 30.87 -15.54
N PRO A 495 20.53 30.37 -16.69
CA PRO A 495 21.77 29.61 -16.75
C PRO A 495 22.98 30.53 -16.50
N HIS A 496 23.51 30.51 -15.28
CA HIS A 496 24.90 30.87 -15.05
C HIS A 496 25.77 29.63 -15.33
N PRO A 497 26.78 29.69 -16.22
CA PRO A 497 27.80 28.65 -16.28
C PRO A 497 28.58 28.63 -14.96
N LEU A 498 29.28 27.52 -14.69
CA LEU A 498 29.95 27.18 -13.41
C LEU A 498 29.04 26.53 -12.35
N LEU A 499 28.49 25.35 -12.68
CA LEU A 499 28.48 24.17 -11.78
C LEU A 499 28.02 22.94 -12.59
N ALA A 500 28.94 22.37 -13.37
CA ALA A 500 28.72 21.06 -13.96
C ALA A 500 28.72 20.01 -12.83
N PRO A 501 27.68 19.16 -12.69
CA PRO A 501 27.72 18.05 -11.75
C PRO A 501 28.85 17.09 -12.12
N ALA A 502 29.59 16.62 -11.12
CA ALA A 502 30.67 15.65 -11.33
C ALA A 502 30.13 14.38 -12.00
N ILE A 503 30.82 14.00 -13.07
CA ILE A 503 30.60 12.84 -13.93
C ILE A 503 30.34 11.57 -13.10
N PHE A 504 29.16 10.95 -13.25
CA PHE A 504 29.03 9.51 -13.02
C PHE A 504 29.60 8.76 -14.23
N GLY A 505 30.32 7.67 -13.96
CA GLY A 505 31.27 7.07 -14.89
C GLY A 505 30.73 6.66 -16.27
N SER A 506 31.52 6.96 -17.29
CA SER A 506 31.49 6.46 -18.67
C SER A 506 30.52 5.30 -19.01
N ARG A 507 29.67 5.49 -20.04
CA ARG A 507 30.08 5.30 -21.44
C ARG A 507 29.07 5.90 -22.44
N SER A 508 29.63 6.50 -23.48
CA SER A 508 29.03 6.82 -24.80
C SER A 508 27.56 6.45 -25.04
N ASN A 509 26.69 7.46 -25.05
CA ASN A 509 25.60 7.53 -26.03
C ASN A 509 25.77 8.82 -26.84
N THR A 510 25.74 8.68 -28.17
CA THR A 510 25.96 9.76 -29.12
C THR A 510 24.78 10.71 -29.14
N PHE A 511 24.99 11.96 -28.71
CA PHE A 511 24.05 13.06 -28.94
C PHE A 511 23.98 13.38 -30.44
N TYR A 512 23.13 12.68 -31.18
CA TYR A 512 22.61 13.16 -32.46
C TYR A 512 21.37 14.01 -32.21
N GLY A 513 21.38 15.23 -32.75
CA GLY A 513 20.43 16.25 -32.37
C GLY A 513 19.06 16.11 -33.01
N HIS A 514 18.03 16.37 -32.22
CA HIS A 514 17.10 17.46 -32.53
C HIS A 514 16.81 18.22 -31.23
N ARG A 515 17.34 19.44 -31.12
CA ARG A 515 16.86 20.41 -30.13
C ARG A 515 15.68 21.15 -30.77
N CYS A 516 14.55 21.17 -30.09
CA CYS A 516 13.45 22.11 -30.34
C CYS A 516 13.56 23.29 -29.37
#